data_AF-W4L6V7-F1
#
_entry.id   AF-W4L6V7-F1
#
_cell.length_a   1.000
_cell.length_b   1.000
_cell.length_c   1.000
_cell.angle_alpha   90.00
_cell.angle_beta   90.00
_cell.angle_gamma   90.00
#
_symmetry.space_group_name_H-M   'P 1'
#
loop_
_entity.id
_entity.type
_entity.pdbx_description
1 polymer ?
#
loop_
_entity_poly.entity_id
_entity_poly.type
_entity_poly.pdbx_seq_one_letter_code
_entity_poly.pdbx_strand_id
1 'polypeptide(L)'
;MVAIISNKWFHIFGLPILFVLIGALASSLGRRDGDLTPGRNDWAVGTTIMLMTLGTIAGDLYSHINAINMTKIVEIFGWFILVLVLTFFSMFVDRFFSWERAPNDALTEQKHWFWGIILPDIFGIALFAFYRYSLG
;
A
#
# COMPACT_ATOMS: atom_id res chain seq x y z
N MET A 1 -2.72 26.48 -3.14
CA MET A 1 -2.90 25.30 -2.27
C MET A 1 -4.17 24.53 -2.62
N VAL A 2 -5.35 25.16 -2.61
CA VAL A 2 -6.62 24.54 -3.03
C VAL A 2 -6.55 23.92 -4.43
N ALA A 3 -5.97 24.64 -5.42
CA ALA A 3 -5.82 24.15 -6.79
C ALA A 3 -4.92 22.91 -6.96
N ILE A 4 -4.00 22.66 -6.02
CA ILE A 4 -3.14 21.46 -6.04
C ILE A 4 -3.90 20.29 -5.42
N ILE A 5 -4.58 20.53 -4.29
CA ILE A 5 -5.35 19.51 -3.58
C ILE A 5 -6.51 19.01 -4.43
N SER A 6 -7.17 19.88 -5.20
CA SER A 6 -8.30 19.50 -6.08
C SER A 6 -7.87 18.88 -7.41
N ASN A 7 -6.57 18.72 -7.68
CA ASN A 7 -6.09 18.19 -8.95
C ASN A 7 -6.28 16.65 -9.01
N LYS A 8 -6.93 16.14 -10.06
CA LYS A 8 -7.14 14.69 -10.27
C LYS A 8 -5.85 13.88 -10.16
N TRP A 9 -4.75 14.36 -10.73
CA TRP A 9 -3.46 13.67 -10.71
C TRP A 9 -2.80 13.67 -9.33
N PHE A 10 -3.06 14.70 -8.52
CA PHE A 10 -2.63 14.72 -7.12
C PHE A 10 -3.36 13.63 -6.32
N HIS A 11 -4.66 13.44 -6.54
CA HIS A 11 -5.40 12.36 -5.89
C HIS A 11 -4.96 10.97 -6.37
N ILE A 12 -4.60 10.81 -7.65
CA ILE A 12 -4.20 9.51 -8.22
C ILE A 12 -2.78 9.12 -7.80
N PHE A 13 -1.81 10.03 -7.86
CA PHE A 13 -0.40 9.72 -7.62
C PHE A 13 0.18 10.44 -6.39
N GLY A 14 -0.22 11.69 -6.15
CA GLY A 14 0.30 12.48 -5.04
C GLY A 14 -0.03 11.89 -3.67
N LEU A 15 -1.29 11.52 -3.45
CA LEU A 15 -1.73 10.87 -2.20
C LEU A 15 -0.98 9.57 -1.89
N PRO A 16 -0.92 8.56 -2.78
CA PRO A 16 -0.20 7.31 -2.45
C PRO A 16 1.29 7.53 -2.24
N ILE A 17 1.94 8.45 -2.97
CA ILE A 17 3.35 8.81 -2.72
C ILE A 17 3.54 9.45 -1.34
N LEU A 18 2.68 10.40 -0.96
CA LEU A 18 2.73 10.99 0.38
C LEU A 18 2.56 9.93 1.47
N PHE A 19 1.70 8.95 1.24
CA PHE A 19 1.52 7.86 2.18
C PHE A 19 2.70 6.91 2.27
N VAL A 20 3.42 6.64 1.16
CA VAL A 20 4.70 5.91 1.20
C VAL A 20 5.66 6.64 2.13
N LEU A 21 5.81 7.94 1.96
CA LEU A 21 6.72 8.76 2.76
C LEU A 21 6.33 8.77 4.24
N ILE A 22 5.04 8.93 4.55
CA ILE A 22 4.53 8.90 5.94
C ILE A 22 4.72 7.51 6.56
N GLY A 23 4.39 6.45 5.82
CA GLY A 23 4.58 5.08 6.29
C GLY A 23 6.04 4.77 6.59
N ALA A 24 6.95 5.24 5.73
CA ALA A 24 8.37 5.02 5.92
C ALA A 24 8.91 5.80 7.14
N LEU A 25 8.47 7.04 7.30
CA LEU A 25 8.79 7.84 8.48
C LEU A 25 8.25 7.21 9.76
N ALA A 26 7.00 6.72 9.75
CA ALA A 26 6.39 6.06 10.91
C ALA A 26 7.13 4.77 11.28
N SER A 27 7.55 3.98 10.29
CA SER A 27 8.35 2.77 10.52
C SER A 27 9.71 3.12 11.13
N SER A 28 10.36 4.16 10.61
CA SER A 28 11.65 4.66 11.12
C SER A 28 11.55 5.19 12.55
N LEU A 29 10.51 5.96 12.89
CA LEU A 29 10.27 6.49 14.24
C LEU A 29 9.85 5.42 15.26
N GLY A 30 9.27 4.29 14.80
CA GLY A 30 8.85 3.19 15.67
C GLY A 30 10.00 2.31 16.17
N ARG A 31 11.24 2.60 15.79
CA ARG A 31 12.42 1.83 16.16
C ARG A 31 12.81 2.06 17.61
N ARG A 32 13.43 1.05 18.24
CA ARG A 32 14.01 1.20 19.57
C ARG A 32 15.21 2.14 19.51
N ASP A 33 15.35 3.00 20.52
CA ASP A 33 16.51 3.87 20.65
C ASP A 33 17.81 3.05 20.64
N GLY A 34 18.75 3.42 19.77
CA GLY A 34 20.04 2.74 19.59
C GLY A 34 20.05 1.60 18.58
N ASP A 35 18.91 1.28 17.96
CA ASP A 35 18.85 0.30 16.88
C ASP A 35 19.32 0.92 15.54
N LEU A 36 20.49 0.46 15.05
CA LEU A 36 21.13 0.91 13.82
C LEU A 36 21.00 -0.09 12.65
N THR A 37 20.21 -1.16 12.80
CA THR A 37 19.95 -2.18 11.76
C THR A 37 19.28 -1.57 10.50
N PRO A 38 19.33 -2.21 9.32
CA PRO A 38 19.37 -1.48 8.06
C PRO A 38 18.04 -0.78 7.74
N GLY A 39 18.10 0.53 7.46
CA GLY A 39 16.96 1.37 7.06
C GLY A 39 16.23 0.95 5.77
N ARG A 40 16.54 -0.22 5.19
CA ARG A 40 15.81 -0.81 4.06
C ARG A 40 14.37 -1.19 4.46
N ASN A 41 14.19 -1.75 5.66
CA ASN A 41 12.87 -2.15 6.14
C ASN A 41 11.92 -0.96 6.31
N ASP A 42 12.46 0.20 6.65
CA ASP A 42 11.69 1.44 6.81
C ASP A 42 10.94 1.78 5.51
N TRP A 43 11.50 1.43 4.35
CA TRP A 43 10.87 1.69 3.06
C TRP A 43 9.87 0.62 2.63
N ALA A 44 9.77 -0.53 3.29
CA ALA A 44 8.89 -1.63 2.88
C ALA A 44 7.43 -1.39 3.28
N VAL A 45 6.76 -0.42 2.65
CA VAL A 45 5.44 0.09 3.09
C VAL A 45 4.30 -0.26 2.13
N GLY A 46 4.56 -1.05 1.09
CA GLY A 46 3.57 -1.48 0.09
C GLY A 46 2.29 -2.07 0.68
N THR A 47 2.40 -2.91 1.71
CA THR A 47 1.23 -3.47 2.41
C THR A 47 0.41 -2.38 3.10
N THR A 48 1.05 -1.37 3.69
CA THR A 48 0.38 -0.21 4.29
C THR A 48 -0.42 0.54 3.23
N ILE A 49 0.17 0.77 2.04
CA ILE A 49 -0.51 1.42 0.91
C ILE A 49 -1.77 0.63 0.52
N MET A 50 -1.67 -0.70 0.40
CA MET A 50 -2.82 -1.53 0.08
C MET A 50 -3.93 -1.48 1.14
N LEU A 51 -3.58 -1.46 2.42
CA LEU A 51 -4.56 -1.30 3.51
C LEU A 51 -5.25 0.07 3.45
N MET A 52 -4.54 1.13 3.07
CA MET A 52 -5.16 2.44 2.84
C MET A 52 -6.07 2.45 1.62
N THR A 53 -5.70 1.74 0.54
CA THR A 53 -6.59 1.52 -0.61
C THR A 53 -7.89 0.85 -0.15
N LEU A 54 -7.82 -0.17 0.71
CA LEU A 54 -9.02 -0.80 1.30
C LEU A 54 -9.87 0.18 2.10
N GLY A 55 -9.25 1.03 2.93
CA GLY A 55 -9.97 2.07 3.66
C GLY A 55 -10.66 3.08 2.74
N THR A 56 -10.00 3.46 1.65
CA THR A 56 -10.58 4.35 0.62
C THR A 56 -11.77 3.68 -0.07
N ILE A 57 -11.62 2.41 -0.46
CA ILE A 57 -12.70 1.61 -1.05
C ILE A 57 -13.91 1.52 -0.12
N ALA A 58 -13.69 1.28 1.18
CA ALA A 58 -14.76 1.21 2.16
C ALA A 58 -15.51 2.56 2.31
N GLY A 59 -14.78 3.68 2.29
CA GLY A 59 -15.36 5.02 2.31
C GLY A 59 -16.21 5.30 1.06
N ASP A 60 -15.69 4.96 -0.13
CA ASP A 60 -16.40 5.12 -1.40
C ASP A 60 -17.66 4.22 -1.42
N LEU A 61 -17.57 2.98 -0.96
CA LEU A 61 -18.70 2.05 -0.83
C LEU A 61 -19.80 2.64 0.05
N TYR A 62 -19.45 3.17 1.23
CA TYR A 62 -20.40 3.82 2.13
C TYR A 62 -21.11 5.01 1.47
N SER A 63 -20.37 5.85 0.72
CA SER A 63 -20.94 7.00 0.02
C SER A 63 -21.96 6.60 -1.06
N HIS A 64 -21.72 5.50 -1.77
CA HIS A 64 -22.59 5.03 -2.85
C HIS A 64 -23.78 4.19 -2.36
N ILE A 65 -23.65 3.53 -1.20
CA ILE A 65 -24.79 2.90 -0.51
C ILE A 65 -25.83 3.97 -0.17
N ASN A 66 -25.40 5.11 0.37
CA ASN A 66 -26.31 6.21 0.70
C ASN A 66 -26.97 6.84 -0.55
N ALA A 67 -26.31 6.76 -1.71
CA ALA A 67 -26.83 7.24 -2.98
C ALA A 67 -27.68 6.20 -3.76
N ILE A 68 -27.84 4.98 -3.23
CA ILE A 68 -28.62 3.87 -3.82
C ILE A 68 -28.16 3.54 -5.27
N ASN A 69 -26.87 3.69 -5.57
CA ASN A 69 -26.33 3.34 -6.88
C ASN A 69 -25.81 1.89 -6.89
N MET A 70 -26.71 0.93 -7.08
CA MET A 70 -26.40 -0.51 -7.01
C MET A 70 -25.30 -0.95 -7.98
N THR A 71 -25.25 -0.40 -9.20
CA THR A 71 -24.20 -0.75 -10.16
C THR A 71 -22.82 -0.36 -9.65
N LYS A 72 -22.69 0.85 -9.09
CA LYS A 72 -21.43 1.31 -8.51
C LYS A 72 -21.05 0.56 -7.23
N ILE A 73 -22.03 0.20 -6.41
CA ILE A 73 -21.79 -0.60 -5.21
C ILE A 73 -21.16 -1.95 -5.57
N VAL A 74 -21.70 -2.66 -6.58
CA VAL A 74 -21.16 -3.96 -7.02
C VAL A 74 -19.74 -3.82 -7.58
N GLU A 75 -19.50 -2.78 -8.40
CA GLU A 75 -18.16 -2.48 -8.95
C GLU A 75 -17.13 -2.23 -7.83
N ILE A 76 -17.46 -1.36 -6.88
CA ILE A 76 -16.58 -1.01 -5.75
C ILE A 76 -16.36 -2.22 -4.82
N PHE A 77 -17.39 -3.05 -4.62
CA PHE A 77 -17.26 -4.26 -3.82
C PHE A 77 -16.36 -5.30 -4.50
N GLY A 78 -16.41 -5.41 -5.84
CA GLY A 78 -15.46 -6.22 -6.61
C GLY A 78 -14.01 -5.75 -6.40
N TRP A 79 -13.79 -4.44 -6.42
CA TRP A 79 -12.50 -3.83 -6.06
C TRP A 79 -12.08 -4.15 -4.64
N PHE A 80 -13.00 -4.07 -3.67
CA PHE A 80 -12.72 -4.40 -2.26
C PHE A 80 -12.18 -5.82 -2.11
N ILE A 81 -12.86 -6.80 -2.71
CA ILE A 81 -12.43 -8.21 -2.66
C ILE A 81 -11.06 -8.38 -3.34
N LEU A 82 -10.87 -7.79 -4.51
CA LEU A 82 -9.61 -7.89 -5.25
C LEU A 82 -8.43 -7.34 -4.45
N VAL A 83 -8.54 -6.11 -3.93
CA VAL A 83 -7.47 -5.49 -3.14
C VAL A 83 -7.23 -6.27 -1.84
N LEU A 84 -8.27 -6.83 -1.23
CA LEU A 84 -8.14 -7.64 -0.02
C LEU A 84 -7.31 -8.90 -0.29
N VAL A 85 -7.62 -9.63 -1.37
CA VAL A 85 -6.85 -10.81 -1.79
C VAL A 85 -5.40 -10.44 -2.10
N LEU A 86 -5.18 -9.33 -2.82
CA LEU A 86 -3.83 -8.84 -3.13
C LEU A 86 -3.05 -8.43 -1.87
N THR A 87 -3.73 -7.88 -0.86
CA THR A 87 -3.11 -7.53 0.42
C THR A 87 -2.62 -8.78 1.16
N PHE A 88 -3.46 -9.82 1.24
CA PHE A 88 -3.04 -11.11 1.81
C PHE A 88 -1.92 -11.76 1.02
N PHE A 89 -2.00 -11.70 -0.31
CA PHE A 89 -0.92 -12.19 -1.17
C PHE A 89 0.38 -11.42 -0.95
N SER A 90 0.32 -10.10 -0.82
CA SER A 90 1.48 -9.25 -0.50
C SER A 90 2.10 -9.66 0.84
N MET A 91 1.29 -9.82 1.89
CA MET A 91 1.77 -10.31 3.20
C MET A 91 2.42 -11.70 3.12
N PHE A 92 1.87 -12.59 2.30
CA PHE A 92 2.44 -13.91 2.07
C PHE A 92 3.80 -13.81 1.36
N VAL A 93 3.89 -13.05 0.26
CA VAL A 93 5.12 -12.84 -0.48
C VAL A 93 6.19 -12.20 0.41
N ASP A 94 5.79 -11.20 1.19
CA ASP A 94 6.65 -10.53 2.15
C ASP A 94 7.26 -11.53 3.14
N ARG A 95 6.42 -12.37 3.75
CA ARG A 95 6.88 -13.35 4.75
C ARG A 95 7.86 -14.38 4.19
N PHE A 96 7.65 -14.86 2.97
CA PHE A 96 8.37 -16.04 2.46
C PHE A 96 9.46 -15.75 1.43
N PHE A 97 9.38 -14.63 0.71
CA PHE A 97 10.24 -14.34 -0.45
C PHE A 97 11.02 -13.03 -0.35
N SER A 98 10.63 -12.11 0.54
CA SER A 98 11.26 -10.80 0.61
C SER A 98 12.58 -10.78 1.39
N TRP A 99 12.81 -11.77 2.25
CA TRP A 99 13.95 -11.82 3.17
C TRP A 99 15.13 -12.59 2.58
N GLU A 100 16.32 -12.03 2.74
CA GLU A 100 17.58 -12.70 2.42
C GLU A 100 17.78 -13.90 3.36
N ARG A 101 18.24 -15.01 2.81
CA ARG A 101 18.54 -16.24 3.56
C ARG A 101 20.04 -16.39 3.77
N ALA A 102 20.42 -16.71 5.00
CA ALA A 102 21.79 -17.04 5.34
C ALA A 102 22.21 -18.39 4.73
N PRO A 103 23.51 -18.70 4.65
CA PRO A 103 24.00 -19.96 4.09
C PRO A 103 23.47 -21.24 4.78
N ASN A 104 22.97 -21.12 6.01
CA ASN A 104 22.33 -22.18 6.78
C ASN A 104 20.78 -22.17 6.64
N ASP A 105 20.24 -21.45 5.66
CA ASP A 105 18.81 -21.25 5.41
C ASP A 105 18.04 -20.53 6.54
N ALA A 106 18.75 -19.93 7.51
CA ALA A 106 18.14 -19.06 8.50
C ALA A 106 17.74 -17.71 7.86
N LEU A 107 16.61 -17.14 8.30
CA LEU A 107 16.20 -15.79 7.90
C LEU A 107 17.22 -14.77 8.44
N THR A 108 17.72 -13.90 7.57
CA THR A 108 18.52 -12.75 7.98
C THR A 108 17.61 -11.56 8.27
N GLU A 109 18.15 -10.54 8.95
CA GLU A 109 17.47 -9.25 9.12
C GLU A 109 17.49 -8.38 7.84
N GLN A 110 18.08 -8.87 6.75
CA GLN A 110 18.16 -8.13 5.50
C GLN A 110 17.04 -8.52 4.55
N LYS A 111 16.41 -7.50 3.98
CA LYS A 111 15.37 -7.64 2.97
C LYS A 111 15.95 -7.36 1.59
N HIS A 112 15.51 -8.12 0.59
CA HIS A 112 15.83 -7.87 -0.81
C HIS A 112 15.21 -6.55 -1.25
N TRP A 113 16.03 -5.63 -1.77
CA TRP A 113 15.57 -4.31 -2.24
C TRP A 113 14.46 -4.39 -3.29
N PHE A 114 14.67 -5.21 -4.31
CA PHE A 114 13.71 -5.26 -5.41
C PHE A 114 12.42 -5.96 -4.99
N TRP A 115 12.52 -7.18 -4.45
CA TRP A 115 11.37 -8.03 -4.14
C TRP A 115 10.62 -7.61 -2.87
N GLY A 116 11.32 -7.04 -1.89
CA GLY A 116 10.75 -6.74 -0.58
C GLY A 116 10.39 -5.28 -0.32
N ILE A 117 10.77 -4.37 -1.23
CA ILE A 117 10.55 -2.93 -1.08
C ILE A 117 9.98 -2.36 -2.39
N ILE A 118 10.80 -2.32 -3.44
CA ILE A 118 10.46 -1.60 -4.68
C ILE A 118 9.22 -2.19 -5.35
N LEU A 119 9.18 -3.51 -5.55
CA LEU A 119 8.09 -4.16 -6.26
C LEU A 119 6.77 -4.04 -5.47
N PRO A 120 6.70 -4.34 -4.16
CA PRO A 120 5.48 -4.13 -3.37
C PRO A 120 4.99 -2.67 -3.36
N ASP A 121 5.90 -1.70 -3.23
CA ASP A 121 5.53 -0.27 -3.18
C ASP A 121 4.98 0.21 -4.51
N ILE A 122 5.69 -0.06 -5.62
CA ILE A 122 5.23 0.31 -6.96
C ILE A 122 3.89 -0.36 -7.26
N PHE A 123 3.74 -1.63 -6.91
CA PHE A 123 2.48 -2.34 -7.13
C PHE A 123 1.35 -1.77 -6.28
N GLY A 124 1.59 -1.42 -5.02
CA GLY A 124 0.62 -0.75 -4.15
C GLY A 124 0.17 0.61 -4.70
N ILE A 125 1.12 1.44 -5.15
CA ILE A 125 0.83 2.74 -5.77
C ILE A 125 0.04 2.55 -7.07
N ALA A 126 0.48 1.64 -7.94
CA ALA A 126 -0.19 1.36 -9.21
C ALA A 126 -1.62 0.85 -9.00
N LEU A 127 -1.83 -0.04 -8.02
CA LEU A 127 -3.15 -0.56 -7.66
C LEU A 127 -4.08 0.55 -7.17
N PHE A 128 -3.59 1.42 -6.26
CA PHE A 128 -4.35 2.58 -5.80
C PHE A 128 -4.69 3.53 -6.95
N ALA A 129 -3.70 3.87 -7.78
CA ALA A 129 -3.87 4.76 -8.91
C ALA A 129 -4.89 4.20 -9.92
N PHE A 130 -4.82 2.90 -10.20
CA PHE A 130 -5.74 2.23 -11.12
C PHE A 130 -7.17 2.19 -10.58
N TYR A 131 -7.34 1.87 -9.29
CA TYR A 131 -8.63 1.95 -8.63
C TYR A 131 -9.24 3.36 -8.74
N ARG A 132 -8.48 4.40 -8.37
CA ARG A 132 -8.95 5.80 -8.46
C ARG A 132 -9.23 6.25 -9.89
N TYR A 133 -8.46 5.78 -10.86
CA TYR A 133 -8.71 6.04 -12.27
C TYR A 133 -9.99 5.37 -12.79
N SER A 134 -10.30 4.15 -12.34
CA SER A 134 -11.52 3.44 -12.76
C SER A 134 -12.81 4.07 -12.22
N LEU A 135 -12.75 4.75 -11.08
CA LEU A 135 -13.92 5.35 -10.44
C LEU A 135 -14.16 6.82 -10.76
N GLY A 136 -13.14 7.55 -11.23
CA GLY A 136 -13.20 8.99 -11.51
C GLY A 136 -13.13 9.33 -12.98
#